data_AF-A0A7C8IPG8-F1
#
_entry.id   AF-A0A7C8IPG8-F1
#
_cell.length_a   1.000
_cell.length_b   1.000
_cell.length_c   1.000
_cell.angle_alpha   90.00
_cell.angle_beta   90.00
_cell.angle_gamma   90.00
#
_symmetry.space_group_name_H-M   'P 1'
#
loop_
_entity.id
_entity.type
_entity.pdbx_description
1 polymer ?
#
loop_
_entity_poly.entity_id
_entity_poly.type
_entity_poly.pdbx_seq_one_letter_code
_entity_poly.pdbx_strand_id
1 'polypeptide(L)'
;MADTAAAAAPVAADKKKPEKPEKPNAELFNERLAKAEKEYQDSMAKYNAIKAKVDLATPNKNKDAPTPTQKRRQELIAEANEIRNKQGVGKNARNSKLDQIKRLDEQLRSRITEQKSARGKVAFKSVEEIDRKIEALDKEVNSGMMKLVDEKKSLTEISNLRKQRKNFAQFDNSQKGIDDLKAKIKEIKDSMDDPESRALSDRYSKVQGELDSIKAEQDEAFKNLNSLRDERSKLQAEQQEKFQAVRKLKDEYYAAKKAFGEYEREARQKIRERQKAERERYDKEKKKERAQKMLQEASDPAYLEEIRRANSLLHFFDPSSTSTEKAPLLADSGLTAQASRKVDDSGLKGTKLVRKEDRDDDFFPAVKKGKKGKKSAPVEKSGFNCPPSVIDDCGFLGIDPPMSAADVPAIIEKVKAKLDHWKSDQQAETQRNVEKAKKEIEKLEAEEAAEVSGTVTPNGVNGDKGDSKVEAVTSDLKEASLEEKTE
;
A
#
# COMPACT_ATOMS: atom_id res chain seq x y z
N MET A 1 -26.18 58.21 39.98
CA MET A 1 -25.74 58.33 38.58
C MET A 1 -25.45 56.92 38.08
N ALA A 2 -26.47 56.31 37.48
CA ALA A 2 -26.37 55.02 36.82
C ALA A 2 -25.84 55.27 35.41
N ASP A 3 -24.77 54.58 35.03
CA ASP A 3 -24.28 54.58 33.65
C ASP A 3 -24.43 53.17 33.10
N THR A 4 -25.48 53.01 32.30
CA THR A 4 -25.86 51.79 31.60
C THR A 4 -25.02 51.67 30.32
N ALA A 5 -24.01 50.80 30.33
CA ALA A 5 -23.27 50.45 29.13
C ALA A 5 -24.13 49.59 28.20
N ALA A 6 -24.48 50.18 27.05
CA ALA A 6 -25.25 49.57 25.98
C ALA A 6 -24.51 48.38 25.34
N ALA A 7 -25.22 47.26 25.21
CA ALA A 7 -24.78 46.10 24.45
C ALA A 7 -24.87 46.39 22.94
N ALA A 8 -23.72 46.40 22.26
CA ALA A 8 -23.65 46.46 20.81
C ALA A 8 -23.79 45.05 20.21
N ALA A 9 -24.72 44.91 19.24
CA ALA A 9 -24.96 43.69 18.49
C ALA A 9 -23.76 43.31 17.59
N PRO A 10 -23.48 42.01 17.38
CA PRO A 10 -22.38 41.57 16.54
C PRO A 10 -22.72 41.77 15.06
N VAL A 11 -21.75 42.36 14.37
CA VAL A 11 -21.70 42.68 12.95
C VAL A 11 -21.82 41.40 12.12
N ALA A 12 -22.68 41.44 11.11
CA ALA A 12 -22.88 40.37 10.14
C ALA A 12 -21.55 39.97 9.48
N ALA A 13 -21.16 38.72 9.66
CA ALA A 13 -19.98 38.14 9.03
C ALA A 13 -20.18 38.04 7.51
N ASP A 14 -19.32 38.78 6.81
CA ASP A 14 -19.13 38.79 5.37
C ASP A 14 -18.81 37.36 4.88
N LYS A 15 -19.73 36.74 4.15
CA LYS A 15 -19.54 35.41 3.55
C LYS A 15 -18.62 35.53 2.34
N LYS A 16 -17.31 35.48 2.56
CA LYS A 16 -16.33 35.19 1.50
C LYS A 16 -16.72 33.88 0.81
N LYS A 17 -16.93 33.92 -0.51
CA LYS A 17 -17.12 32.72 -1.34
C LYS A 17 -15.93 31.77 -1.10
N PRO A 18 -16.16 30.47 -0.85
CA PRO A 18 -15.06 29.53 -0.65
C PRO A 18 -14.25 29.41 -1.93
N GLU A 19 -12.98 29.82 -1.86
CA GLU A 19 -12.01 29.63 -2.94
C GLU A 19 -11.86 28.14 -3.22
N LYS A 20 -11.92 27.77 -4.50
CA LYS A 20 -11.71 26.39 -4.95
C LYS A 20 -10.24 26.04 -4.66
N PRO A 21 -9.95 24.98 -3.88
CA PRO A 21 -8.58 24.48 -3.80
C PRO A 21 -8.11 24.14 -5.22
N GLU A 22 -6.90 24.52 -5.58
CA GLU A 22 -6.33 24.15 -6.88
C GLU A 22 -6.03 22.65 -6.89
N LYS A 23 -6.27 21.99 -8.04
CA LYS A 23 -5.95 20.57 -8.20
C LYS A 23 -4.42 20.40 -8.18
N PRO A 24 -3.84 19.56 -7.30
CA PRO A 24 -2.41 19.38 -7.25
C PRO A 24 -1.87 18.79 -8.57
N ASN A 25 -0.80 19.39 -9.11
CA ASN A 25 -0.13 18.92 -10.32
C ASN A 25 0.69 17.65 -10.01
N ALA A 26 0.22 16.51 -10.50
CA ALA A 26 0.83 15.20 -10.24
C ALA A 26 2.22 15.05 -10.86
N GLU A 27 2.45 15.59 -12.06
CA GLU A 27 3.73 15.48 -12.78
C GLU A 27 4.85 16.24 -12.05
N LEU A 28 4.60 17.51 -11.70
CA LEU A 28 5.55 18.33 -10.93
C LEU A 28 5.84 17.74 -9.54
N PHE A 29 4.84 17.12 -8.90
CA PHE A 29 5.04 16.42 -7.64
C PHE A 29 5.96 15.20 -7.81
N ASN A 30 5.70 14.36 -8.81
CA ASN A 30 6.51 13.17 -9.07
C ASN A 30 7.95 13.54 -9.42
N GLU A 31 8.18 14.59 -10.21
CA GLU A 31 9.53 15.09 -10.50
C GLU A 31 10.27 15.59 -9.26
N ARG A 32 9.61 16.39 -8.41
CA ARG A 32 10.19 16.90 -7.16
C ARG A 32 10.47 15.77 -6.17
N LEU A 33 9.55 14.80 -6.07
CA LEU A 33 9.70 13.63 -5.23
C LEU A 33 10.88 12.77 -5.71
N ALA A 34 11.00 12.50 -7.01
CA ALA A 34 12.11 11.72 -7.55
C ALA A 34 13.47 12.38 -7.31
N LYS A 35 13.57 13.71 -7.45
CA LYS A 35 14.80 14.47 -7.12
C LYS A 35 15.12 14.38 -5.63
N ALA A 36 14.15 14.67 -4.76
CA ALA A 36 14.34 14.64 -3.31
C ALA A 36 14.64 13.22 -2.78
N GLU A 37 14.03 12.18 -3.36
CA GLU A 37 14.32 10.79 -3.00
C GLU A 37 15.72 10.36 -3.44
N LYS A 38 16.18 10.76 -4.64
CA LYS A 38 17.58 10.52 -5.05
C LYS A 38 18.57 11.18 -4.10
N GLU A 39 18.36 12.45 -3.78
CA GLU A 39 19.22 13.18 -2.84
C GLU A 39 19.22 12.57 -1.44
N TYR A 40 18.07 12.03 -1.00
CA TYR A 40 17.95 11.28 0.26
C TYR A 40 18.75 9.96 0.18
N GLN A 41 18.58 9.17 -0.88
CA GLN A 41 19.34 7.91 -1.05
C GLN A 41 20.85 8.15 -1.11
N ASP A 42 21.30 9.21 -1.78
CA ASP A 42 22.72 9.60 -1.82
C ASP A 42 23.24 9.97 -0.42
N SER A 43 22.45 10.73 0.36
CA SER A 43 22.81 11.05 1.75
C SER A 43 22.83 9.81 2.65
N MET A 44 21.90 8.87 2.44
CA MET A 44 21.83 7.60 3.18
C MET A 44 23.02 6.69 2.85
N ALA A 45 23.43 6.60 1.58
CA ALA A 45 24.62 5.85 1.18
C ALA A 45 25.89 6.42 1.81
N LYS A 46 26.05 7.75 1.79
CA LYS A 46 27.18 8.43 2.47
C LYS A 46 27.16 8.20 3.98
N TYR A 47 25.99 8.33 4.62
CA TYR A 47 25.83 8.08 6.05
C TYR A 47 26.20 6.65 6.42
N ASN A 48 25.70 5.65 5.68
CA ASN A 48 26.00 4.24 5.94
C ASN A 48 27.49 3.93 5.75
N ALA A 49 28.16 4.53 4.77
CA ALA A 49 29.59 4.37 4.56
C ALA A 49 30.41 4.94 5.74
N ILE A 50 30.08 6.13 6.24
CA ILE A 50 30.76 6.70 7.42
C ILE A 50 30.42 5.92 8.68
N LYS A 51 29.16 5.50 8.85
CA LYS A 51 28.74 4.65 9.98
C LYS A 51 29.54 3.35 10.01
N ALA A 52 29.74 2.67 8.88
CA ALA A 52 30.55 1.46 8.81
C ALA A 52 32.01 1.70 9.24
N LYS A 53 32.61 2.85 8.86
CA LYS A 53 33.95 3.25 9.30
C LYS A 53 34.02 3.52 10.82
N VAL A 54 33.01 4.18 11.38
CA VAL A 54 32.90 4.43 12.83
C VAL A 54 32.71 3.10 13.58
N ASP A 55 31.87 2.21 13.08
CA ASP A 55 31.62 0.90 13.70
C ASP A 55 32.86 -0.02 13.64
N LEU A 56 33.73 0.14 12.64
CA LEU A 56 35.03 -0.54 12.56
C LEU A 56 36.03 0.00 13.61
N ALA A 57 36.06 1.32 13.79
CA ALA A 57 36.95 2.01 14.73
C ALA A 57 36.56 1.82 16.20
N THR A 58 35.26 1.63 16.47
CA THR A 58 34.73 1.59 17.83
C THR A 58 34.61 0.13 18.28
N PRO A 59 35.36 -0.32 19.30
CA PRO A 59 35.14 -1.65 19.86
C PRO A 59 33.71 -1.73 20.39
N ASN A 60 32.91 -2.67 19.88
CA ASN A 60 31.56 -2.89 20.39
C ASN A 60 31.64 -3.15 21.91
N LYS A 61 30.98 -2.30 22.70
CA LYS A 61 30.99 -2.40 24.18
C LYS A 61 30.29 -3.67 24.67
N ASN A 62 29.41 -4.24 23.87
CA ASN A 62 28.72 -5.49 24.18
C ASN A 62 29.62 -6.69 23.83
N LYS A 63 30.20 -7.31 24.86
CA LYS A 63 31.01 -8.52 24.74
C LYS A 63 30.23 -9.69 24.10
N ASP A 64 28.91 -9.69 24.23
CA ASP A 64 28.04 -10.80 23.81
C ASP A 64 27.68 -10.77 22.31
N ALA A 65 27.99 -9.68 21.59
CA ALA A 65 27.74 -9.55 20.16
C ALA A 65 28.94 -8.94 19.43
N PRO A 66 30.05 -9.69 19.29
CA PRO A 66 31.20 -9.20 18.54
C PRO A 66 30.84 -8.99 17.07
N THR A 67 31.32 -7.89 16.49
CA THR A 67 31.16 -7.62 15.06
C THR A 67 31.86 -8.71 14.23
N PRO A 68 31.48 -8.94 12.96
CA PRO A 68 32.13 -9.96 12.11
C PRO A 68 33.67 -9.83 12.09
N THR A 69 34.18 -8.58 12.03
CA THR A 69 35.62 -8.29 12.09
C THR A 69 36.24 -8.65 13.43
N GLN A 70 35.53 -8.41 14.54
CA GLN A 70 36.00 -8.80 15.88
C GLN A 70 36.03 -10.31 16.07
N LYS A 71 35.01 -11.04 15.57
CA LYS A 71 35.00 -12.51 15.57
C LYS A 71 36.19 -13.08 14.80
N ARG A 72 36.40 -12.60 13.57
CA ARG A 72 37.55 -13.00 12.74
C ARG A 72 38.89 -12.69 13.44
N ARG A 73 39.01 -11.53 14.08
CA ARG A 73 40.21 -11.19 14.86
C ARG A 73 40.42 -12.14 16.04
N GLN A 74 39.37 -12.53 16.76
CA GLN A 74 39.47 -13.48 17.87
C GLN A 74 39.88 -14.87 17.38
N GLU A 75 39.31 -15.33 16.26
CA GLU A 75 39.68 -16.59 15.59
C GLU A 75 41.16 -16.59 15.17
N LEU A 76 41.62 -15.52 14.51
CA LEU A 76 43.03 -15.38 14.12
C LEU A 76 43.97 -15.32 15.32
N ILE A 77 43.57 -14.68 16.43
CA ILE A 77 44.35 -14.68 17.68
C ILE A 77 44.41 -16.09 18.27
N ALA A 78 43.29 -16.83 18.27
CA ALA A 78 43.26 -18.21 18.75
C ALA A 78 44.17 -19.11 17.91
N GLU A 79 44.10 -19.00 16.58
CA GLU A 79 44.96 -19.73 15.65
C GLU A 79 46.44 -19.35 15.85
N ALA A 80 46.77 -18.06 15.96
CA ALA A 80 48.13 -17.60 16.21
C ALA A 80 48.69 -18.13 17.54
N ASN A 81 47.87 -18.18 18.60
CA ASN A 81 48.26 -18.73 19.89
C ASN A 81 48.43 -20.26 19.83
N GLU A 82 47.57 -20.96 19.10
CA GLU A 82 47.71 -22.40 18.88
C GLU A 82 48.99 -22.72 18.12
N ILE A 83 49.29 -21.99 17.04
CA ILE A 83 50.52 -22.14 16.28
C ILE A 83 51.73 -21.80 17.17
N ARG A 84 51.67 -20.74 17.98
CA ARG A 84 52.74 -20.37 18.90
C ARG A 84 53.00 -21.47 19.94
N ASN A 85 51.95 -22.09 20.48
CA ASN A 85 52.07 -23.20 21.41
C ASN A 85 52.73 -24.42 20.74
N LYS A 86 52.29 -24.79 19.53
CA LYS A 86 52.90 -25.86 18.71
C LYS A 86 54.38 -25.58 18.40
N GLN A 87 54.70 -24.34 18.02
CA GLN A 87 56.08 -23.90 17.77
C GLN A 87 56.94 -23.88 19.03
N GLY A 88 56.36 -23.54 20.20
CA GLY A 88 57.06 -23.53 21.48
C GLY A 88 57.57 -24.91 21.89
N VAL A 89 56.75 -25.95 21.72
CA VAL A 89 57.13 -27.35 21.94
C VAL A 89 58.26 -27.76 20.98
N GLY A 90 58.14 -27.42 19.70
CA GLY A 90 59.16 -27.70 18.69
C GLY A 90 60.50 -26.99 18.94
N LYS A 91 60.48 -25.76 19.47
CA LYS A 91 61.70 -25.00 19.81
C LYS A 91 62.51 -25.66 20.92
N ASN A 92 61.88 -26.17 21.97
CA ASN A 92 62.58 -26.86 23.06
C ASN A 92 63.26 -28.15 22.57
N ALA A 93 62.55 -28.94 21.75
CA ALA A 93 63.11 -30.13 21.14
C ALA A 93 64.29 -29.79 20.20
N ARG A 94 64.15 -28.73 19.39
CA ARG A 94 65.23 -28.25 18.50
C ARG A 94 66.46 -27.78 19.27
N ASN A 95 66.28 -27.02 20.35
CA ASN A 95 67.40 -26.56 21.19
C ASN A 95 68.14 -27.74 21.83
N SER A 96 67.41 -28.76 22.33
CA SER A 96 68.02 -29.97 22.86
C SER A 96 68.85 -30.72 21.80
N LYS A 97 68.33 -30.87 20.58
CA LYS A 97 69.07 -31.46 19.45
C LYS A 97 70.29 -30.63 19.05
N LEU A 98 70.20 -29.30 19.03
CA LEU A 98 71.33 -28.41 18.76
C LEU A 98 72.42 -28.55 19.84
N ASP A 99 72.05 -28.68 21.11
CA ASP A 99 73.01 -28.89 22.18
C ASP A 99 73.64 -30.28 22.13
N GLN A 100 72.90 -31.32 21.70
CA GLN A 100 73.47 -32.63 21.38
C GLN A 100 74.47 -32.56 20.22
N ILE A 101 74.14 -31.84 19.14
CA ILE A 101 75.05 -31.62 18.00
C ILE A 101 76.34 -30.93 18.48
N LYS A 102 76.24 -29.86 19.28
CA LYS A 102 77.43 -29.17 19.81
C LYS A 102 78.33 -30.11 20.63
N ARG A 103 77.73 -30.96 21.49
CA ARG A 103 78.49 -31.94 22.28
C ARG A 103 79.18 -32.97 21.39
N LEU A 104 78.49 -33.48 20.36
CA LEU A 104 79.06 -34.44 19.41
C LEU A 104 80.13 -33.79 18.52
N ASP A 105 79.95 -32.53 18.11
CA ASP A 105 80.94 -31.76 17.34
C ASP A 105 82.22 -31.53 18.16
N GLU A 106 82.10 -31.23 19.45
CA GLU A 106 83.25 -31.12 20.35
C GLU A 106 83.98 -32.46 20.52
N GLN A 107 83.23 -33.55 20.70
CA GLN A 107 83.79 -34.91 20.73
C GLN A 107 84.48 -35.26 19.40
N LEU A 108 83.87 -34.92 18.27
CA LEU A 108 84.42 -35.15 16.94
C LEU A 108 85.74 -34.38 16.75
N ARG A 109 85.78 -33.09 17.13
CA ARG A 109 87.00 -32.26 17.08
C ARG A 109 88.11 -32.82 17.96
N SER A 110 87.77 -33.25 19.18
CA SER A 110 88.71 -33.89 20.10
C SER A 110 89.29 -35.18 19.49
N ARG A 111 88.45 -36.08 18.98
CA ARG A 111 88.87 -37.34 18.35
C ARG A 111 89.72 -37.14 17.09
N ILE A 112 89.37 -36.18 16.25
CA ILE A 112 90.16 -35.81 15.06
C ILE A 112 91.53 -35.28 15.48
N THR A 113 91.58 -34.42 16.51
CA THR A 113 92.85 -33.85 17.01
C THR A 113 93.74 -34.93 17.62
N GLU A 114 93.15 -35.84 18.41
CA GLU A 114 93.84 -37.01 18.98
C GLU A 114 94.38 -37.91 17.87
N GLN A 115 93.55 -38.27 16.88
CA GLN A 115 93.96 -39.11 15.76
C GLN A 115 95.07 -38.44 14.92
N LYS A 116 94.97 -37.13 14.66
CA LYS A 116 96.00 -36.36 13.94
C LYS A 116 97.31 -36.32 14.71
N SER A 117 97.26 -36.08 16.02
CA SER A 117 98.44 -36.10 16.90
C SER A 117 99.08 -37.49 16.95
N ALA A 118 98.26 -38.54 17.02
CA ALA A 118 98.74 -39.91 17.06
C ALA A 118 99.34 -40.38 15.73
N ARG A 119 98.73 -40.00 14.58
CA ARG A 119 99.32 -40.24 13.25
C ARG A 119 100.58 -39.43 13.01
N GLY A 120 100.68 -38.20 13.54
CA GLY A 120 101.88 -37.37 13.44
C GLY A 120 103.11 -37.93 14.16
N LYS A 121 102.92 -38.84 15.13
CA LYS A 121 104.01 -39.52 15.86
C LYS A 121 104.56 -40.75 15.14
N VAL A 122 103.89 -41.23 14.08
CA VAL A 122 104.28 -42.45 13.37
C VAL A 122 104.96 -42.07 12.05
N ALA A 123 106.13 -42.65 11.79
CA ALA A 123 106.96 -42.31 10.62
C ALA A 123 106.47 -42.90 9.29
N PHE A 124 105.64 -43.94 9.35
CA PHE A 124 105.08 -44.64 8.19
C PHE A 124 103.62 -44.22 7.96
N LYS A 125 103.14 -44.30 6.72
CA LYS A 125 101.78 -43.85 6.34
C LYS A 125 100.78 -44.99 6.25
N SER A 126 101.24 -46.22 5.98
CA SER A 126 100.40 -47.40 5.84
C SER A 126 101.02 -48.63 6.49
N VAL A 127 100.18 -49.63 6.76
CA VAL A 127 100.60 -50.96 7.22
C VAL A 127 101.49 -51.64 6.16
N GLU A 128 101.18 -51.43 4.88
CA GLU A 128 101.94 -52.00 3.76
C GLU A 128 103.38 -51.47 3.69
N GLU A 129 103.61 -50.18 4.00
CA GLU A 129 104.95 -49.61 4.07
C GLU A 129 105.78 -50.23 5.22
N ILE A 130 105.14 -50.51 6.36
CA ILE A 130 105.78 -51.19 7.50
C ILE A 130 106.14 -52.63 7.11
N ASP A 131 105.22 -53.35 6.47
CA ASP A 131 105.42 -54.75 6.09
C ASP A 131 106.55 -54.89 5.07
N ARG A 132 106.64 -53.99 4.07
CA ARG A 132 107.76 -53.94 3.12
C ARG A 132 109.12 -53.69 3.78
N LYS A 133 109.16 -52.81 4.78
CA LYS A 133 110.42 -52.49 5.48
C LYS A 133 110.85 -53.60 6.44
N ILE A 134 109.90 -54.28 7.08
CA ILE A 134 110.17 -55.50 7.84
C ILE A 134 110.77 -56.56 6.90
N GLU A 135 110.17 -56.78 5.73
CA GLU A 135 110.65 -57.79 4.77
C GLU A 135 112.05 -57.45 4.22
N ALA A 136 112.35 -56.18 3.98
CA ALA A 136 113.68 -55.73 3.56
C ALA A 136 114.74 -55.98 4.66
N LEU A 137 114.46 -55.59 5.91
CA LEU A 137 115.36 -55.83 7.04
C LEU A 137 115.52 -57.33 7.35
N ASP A 138 114.45 -58.12 7.25
CA ASP A 138 114.50 -59.58 7.42
C ASP A 138 115.40 -60.21 6.33
N LYS A 139 115.34 -59.75 5.08
CA LYS A 139 116.23 -60.22 3.99
C LYS A 139 117.69 -59.84 4.24
N GLU A 140 117.97 -58.62 4.71
CA GLU A 140 119.32 -58.17 5.03
C GLU A 140 119.94 -58.96 6.20
N VAL A 141 119.18 -59.23 7.25
CA VAL A 141 119.61 -60.08 8.38
C VAL A 141 119.88 -61.52 7.91
N ASN A 142 118.96 -62.10 7.13
CA ASN A 142 119.10 -63.47 6.62
C ASN A 142 120.25 -63.64 5.62
N SER A 143 120.70 -62.56 4.97
CA SER A 143 121.84 -62.60 4.04
C SER A 143 123.19 -62.86 4.73
N GLY A 144 123.27 -62.68 6.06
CA GLY A 144 124.47 -62.96 6.85
C GLY A 144 125.65 -61.99 6.61
N MET A 145 125.48 -60.95 5.79
CA MET A 145 126.55 -60.00 5.43
C MET A 145 126.69 -58.82 6.40
N MET A 146 125.84 -58.74 7.44
CA MET A 146 125.85 -57.66 8.42
C MET A 146 126.84 -57.93 9.56
N LYS A 147 127.40 -56.85 10.13
CA LYS A 147 128.14 -56.96 11.40
C LYS A 147 127.15 -57.31 12.51
N LEU A 148 127.56 -58.12 13.50
CA LEU A 148 126.72 -58.54 14.63
C LEU A 148 126.02 -57.38 15.36
N VAL A 149 126.66 -56.21 15.43
CA VAL A 149 126.09 -54.99 16.03
C VAL A 149 124.92 -54.46 15.20
N ASP A 150 125.05 -54.49 13.88
CA ASP A 150 124.04 -53.97 12.96
C ASP A 150 122.88 -54.96 12.78
N GLU A 151 123.16 -56.27 12.79
CA GLU A 151 122.14 -57.33 12.85
C GLU A 151 121.26 -57.20 14.10
N LYS A 152 121.89 -56.95 15.26
CA LYS A 152 121.15 -56.69 16.49
C LYS A 152 120.27 -55.44 16.37
N LYS A 153 120.75 -54.38 15.69
CA LYS A 153 119.96 -53.16 15.46
C LYS A 153 118.78 -53.43 14.52
N SER A 154 118.99 -54.11 13.39
CA SER A 154 117.91 -54.44 12.45
C SER A 154 116.86 -55.38 13.08
N LEU A 155 117.26 -56.36 13.90
CA LEU A 155 116.32 -57.17 14.69
C LEU A 155 115.52 -56.33 15.71
N THR A 156 116.15 -55.36 16.38
CA THR A 156 115.40 -54.43 17.26
C THR A 156 114.46 -53.53 16.47
N GLU A 157 114.84 -53.11 15.26
CA GLU A 157 114.01 -52.30 14.38
C GLU A 157 112.82 -53.10 13.83
N ILE A 158 113.00 -54.36 13.42
CA ILE A 158 111.91 -55.27 13.04
C ILE A 158 110.90 -55.44 14.19
N SER A 159 111.39 -55.64 15.43
CA SER A 159 110.52 -55.73 16.61
C SER A 159 109.73 -54.44 16.84
N ASN A 160 110.37 -53.28 16.67
CA ASN A 160 109.71 -51.97 16.77
C ASN A 160 108.70 -51.74 15.65
N LEU A 161 109.00 -52.12 14.41
CA LEU A 161 108.09 -52.04 13.26
C LEU A 161 106.87 -52.94 13.44
N ARG A 162 107.03 -54.17 13.95
CA ARG A 162 105.91 -55.07 14.28
C ARG A 162 105.01 -54.49 15.38
N LYS A 163 105.57 -53.77 16.37
CA LYS A 163 104.79 -53.02 17.37
C LYS A 163 104.04 -51.85 16.74
N GLN A 164 104.69 -51.09 15.86
CA GLN A 164 104.04 -49.98 15.12
C GLN A 164 102.90 -50.48 14.22
N ARG A 165 103.03 -51.66 13.60
CA ARG A 165 101.98 -52.31 12.82
C ARG A 165 100.70 -52.51 13.63
N LYS A 166 100.80 -52.95 14.88
CA LYS A 166 99.65 -53.12 15.78
C LYS A 166 98.97 -51.78 16.11
N ASN A 167 99.74 -50.70 16.21
CA ASN A 167 99.20 -49.35 16.46
C ASN A 167 98.37 -48.81 15.27
N PHE A 168 98.59 -49.29 14.04
CA PHE A 168 97.77 -48.91 12.88
C PHE A 168 96.33 -49.42 12.96
N ALA A 169 96.11 -50.63 13.48
CA ALA A 169 94.75 -51.13 13.74
C ALA A 169 93.99 -50.25 14.74
N GLN A 170 94.70 -49.60 15.67
CA GLN A 170 94.12 -48.61 16.58
C GLN A 170 93.71 -47.32 15.85
N PHE A 171 94.41 -46.92 14.78
CA PHE A 171 94.03 -45.78 13.94
C PHE A 171 92.79 -46.05 13.09
N ASP A 172 92.61 -47.27 12.61
CA ASP A 172 91.39 -47.65 11.88
C ASP A 172 90.18 -47.68 12.81
N ASN A 173 90.35 -48.16 14.05
CA ASN A 173 89.31 -48.11 15.07
C ASN A 173 88.96 -46.66 15.48
N SER A 174 89.94 -45.76 15.58
CA SER A 174 89.66 -44.34 15.85
C SER A 174 88.99 -43.64 14.66
N GLN A 175 89.35 -44.01 13.43
CA GLN A 175 88.69 -43.53 12.22
C GLN A 175 87.21 -43.94 12.17
N LYS A 176 86.91 -45.22 12.47
CA LYS A 176 85.53 -45.70 12.60
C LYS A 176 84.74 -44.89 13.63
N GLY A 177 85.33 -44.62 14.80
CA GLY A 177 84.69 -43.77 15.82
C GLY A 177 84.41 -42.34 15.37
N ILE A 178 85.28 -41.75 14.53
CA ILE A 178 85.08 -40.42 13.92
C ILE A 178 83.93 -40.46 12.92
N ASP A 179 83.87 -41.49 12.07
CA ASP A 179 82.84 -41.62 11.05
C ASP A 179 81.47 -41.95 11.66
N ASP A 180 81.43 -42.73 12.76
CA ASP A 180 80.23 -42.94 13.57
C ASP A 180 79.72 -41.63 14.20
N LEU A 181 80.61 -40.78 14.71
CA LEU A 181 80.23 -39.46 15.24
C LEU A 181 79.70 -38.54 14.14
N LYS A 182 80.32 -38.51 12.96
CA LYS A 182 79.81 -37.76 11.80
C LYS A 182 78.44 -38.26 11.37
N ALA A 183 78.23 -39.58 11.34
CA ALA A 183 76.96 -40.18 11.00
C ALA A 183 75.86 -39.77 11.99
N LYS A 184 76.14 -39.82 13.30
CA LYS A 184 75.22 -39.37 14.35
C LYS A 184 74.90 -37.88 14.26
N ILE A 185 75.89 -37.03 13.99
CA ILE A 185 75.67 -35.59 13.79
C ILE A 185 74.75 -35.34 12.59
N LYS A 186 74.99 -36.06 11.48
CA LYS A 186 74.17 -35.96 10.28
C LYS A 186 72.74 -36.42 10.54
N GLU A 187 72.55 -37.56 11.19
CA GLU A 187 71.23 -38.09 11.57
C GLU A 187 70.43 -37.08 12.41
N ILE A 188 71.06 -36.47 13.43
CA ILE A 188 70.38 -35.47 14.26
C ILE A 188 70.03 -34.21 13.44
N LYS A 189 70.92 -33.78 12.54
CA LYS A 189 70.66 -32.65 11.63
C LYS A 189 69.49 -32.94 10.67
N ASP A 190 69.48 -34.10 10.05
CA ASP A 190 68.40 -34.51 9.13
C ASP A 190 67.06 -34.61 9.87
N SER A 191 67.06 -35.03 11.15
CA SER A 191 65.87 -35.08 12.01
C SER A 191 65.34 -33.71 12.46
N MET A 192 66.02 -32.61 12.13
CA MET A 192 65.60 -31.24 12.48
C MET A 192 64.83 -30.52 11.36
N ASP A 193 64.97 -30.97 10.11
CA ASP A 193 64.28 -30.38 8.95
C ASP A 193 62.88 -30.98 8.82
N ASP A 194 61.94 -30.46 9.61
CA ASP A 194 60.53 -30.85 9.57
C ASP A 194 59.72 -29.91 8.65
N PRO A 195 59.15 -30.41 7.54
CA PRO A 195 58.29 -29.62 6.66
C PRO A 195 57.05 -29.07 7.36
N GLU A 196 56.53 -29.76 8.39
CA GLU A 196 55.39 -29.27 9.17
C GLU A 196 55.75 -28.02 9.97
N SER A 197 56.96 -27.95 10.55
CA SER A 197 57.45 -26.76 11.23
C SER A 197 57.60 -25.56 10.29
N ARG A 198 57.98 -25.78 9.02
CA ARG A 198 58.04 -24.71 8.01
C ARG A 198 56.62 -24.24 7.66
N ALA A 199 55.71 -25.17 7.38
CA ALA A 199 54.31 -24.84 7.09
C ALA A 199 53.61 -24.09 8.24
N LEU A 200 53.87 -24.46 9.49
CA LEU A 200 53.37 -23.73 10.67
C LEU A 200 53.95 -22.31 10.76
N SER A 201 55.21 -22.10 10.36
CA SER A 201 55.85 -20.78 10.37
C SER A 201 55.30 -19.87 9.27
N ASP A 202 55.00 -20.44 8.10
CA ASP A 202 54.36 -19.72 7.00
C ASP A 202 52.92 -19.35 7.36
N ARG A 203 52.16 -20.28 7.97
CA ARG A 203 50.80 -20.00 8.49
C ARG A 203 50.83 -18.90 9.55
N TYR A 204 51.77 -18.97 10.50
CA TYR A 204 51.92 -17.93 11.51
C TYR A 204 52.17 -16.56 10.88
N SER A 205 53.08 -16.48 9.90
CA SER A 205 53.39 -15.22 9.21
C SER A 205 52.18 -14.65 8.46
N LYS A 206 51.37 -15.51 7.83
CA LYS A 206 50.11 -15.11 7.17
C LYS A 206 49.08 -14.60 8.17
N VAL A 207 48.81 -15.35 9.23
CA VAL A 207 47.86 -14.99 10.30
C VAL A 207 48.29 -13.69 10.97
N GLN A 208 49.59 -13.54 11.25
CA GLN A 208 50.14 -12.31 11.83
C GLN A 208 49.98 -11.12 10.87
N GLY A 209 50.21 -11.31 9.57
CA GLY A 209 49.97 -10.28 8.55
C GLY A 209 48.50 -9.83 8.48
N GLU A 210 47.55 -10.76 8.56
CA GLU A 210 46.11 -10.43 8.64
C GLU A 210 45.75 -9.70 9.94
N LEU A 211 46.34 -10.09 11.07
CA LEU A 211 46.14 -9.40 12.35
C LEU A 211 46.70 -7.97 12.30
N ASP A 212 47.86 -7.78 11.70
CA ASP A 212 48.50 -6.47 11.56
C ASP A 212 47.73 -5.57 10.59
N SER A 213 47.14 -6.11 9.51
CA SER A 213 46.27 -5.35 8.61
C SER A 213 44.98 -4.91 9.29
N ILE A 214 44.30 -5.82 10.01
CA ILE A 214 43.09 -5.51 10.79
C ILE A 214 43.41 -4.43 11.84
N LYS A 215 44.57 -4.52 12.48
CA LYS A 215 45.01 -3.53 13.47
C LYS A 215 45.31 -2.17 12.83
N ALA A 216 45.97 -2.15 11.68
CA ALA A 216 46.25 -0.91 10.96
C ALA A 216 44.96 -0.20 10.53
N GLU A 217 43.97 -0.95 10.02
CA GLU A 217 42.63 -0.42 9.69
C GLU A 217 41.92 0.15 10.92
N GLN A 218 42.00 -0.55 12.07
CA GLN A 218 41.43 -0.07 13.32
C GLN A 218 42.14 1.20 13.82
N ASP A 219 43.47 1.25 13.77
CA ASP A 219 44.25 2.40 14.24
C ASP A 219 44.03 3.63 13.34
N GLU A 220 43.93 3.45 12.02
CA GLU A 220 43.58 4.54 11.08
C GLU A 220 42.17 5.06 11.33
N ALA A 221 41.20 4.15 11.50
CA ALA A 221 39.83 4.51 11.78
C ALA A 221 39.68 5.15 13.18
N PHE A 222 40.49 4.74 14.16
CA PHE A 222 40.53 5.32 15.50
C PHE A 222 41.14 6.74 15.51
N LYS A 223 42.23 6.97 14.76
CA LYS A 223 42.81 8.32 14.59
C LYS A 223 41.81 9.29 13.98
N ASN A 224 41.01 8.83 13.03
CA ASN A 224 39.96 9.61 12.37
C ASN A 224 38.61 9.51 13.10
N LEU A 225 38.52 8.91 14.28
CA LEU A 225 37.23 8.62 14.92
C LEU A 225 36.43 9.88 15.25
N ASN A 226 37.11 10.93 15.75
CA ASN A 226 36.42 12.18 16.08
C ASN A 226 35.89 12.87 14.82
N SER A 227 36.70 12.97 13.75
CA SER A 227 36.23 13.54 12.48
C SER A 227 35.12 12.70 11.84
N LEU A 228 35.24 11.37 11.85
CA LEU A 228 34.20 10.46 11.35
C LEU A 228 32.90 10.56 12.16
N ARG A 229 32.98 10.79 13.48
CA ARG A 229 31.79 11.03 14.33
C ARG A 229 31.13 12.37 14.03
N ASP A 230 31.92 13.41 13.80
CA ASP A 230 31.41 14.73 13.42
C ASP A 230 30.76 14.66 12.02
N GLU A 231 31.42 14.03 11.05
CA GLU A 231 30.87 13.79 9.72
C GLU A 231 29.61 12.92 9.76
N ARG A 232 29.59 11.87 10.59
CA ARG A 232 28.38 11.04 10.81
C ARG A 232 27.23 11.89 11.35
N SER A 233 27.50 12.75 12.32
CA SER A 233 26.47 13.61 12.93
C SER A 233 25.95 14.65 11.93
N LYS A 234 26.84 15.23 11.11
CA LYS A 234 26.47 16.14 10.01
C LYS A 234 25.62 15.44 8.95
N LEU A 235 26.06 14.28 8.45
CA LEU A 235 25.30 13.50 7.47
C LEU A 235 23.97 12.99 8.03
N GLN A 236 23.90 12.70 9.33
CA GLN A 236 22.64 12.33 9.99
C GLN A 236 21.66 13.51 10.01
N ALA A 237 22.14 14.72 10.29
CA ALA A 237 21.32 15.93 10.20
C ALA A 237 20.85 16.18 8.76
N GLU A 238 21.75 16.14 7.78
CA GLU A 238 21.42 16.29 6.35
C GLU A 238 20.40 15.24 5.88
N GLN A 239 20.60 13.98 6.28
CA GLN A 239 19.66 12.90 5.97
C GLN A 239 18.28 13.20 6.56
N GLN A 240 18.22 13.63 7.82
CA GLN A 240 16.98 13.93 8.51
C GLN A 240 16.26 15.14 7.86
N GLU A 241 17.01 16.16 7.44
CA GLU A 241 16.46 17.30 6.69
C GLU A 241 15.88 16.88 5.34
N LYS A 242 16.61 16.08 4.56
CA LYS A 242 16.13 15.56 3.26
C LYS A 242 14.93 14.64 3.42
N PHE A 243 14.94 13.77 4.44
CA PHE A 243 13.80 12.92 4.77
C PHE A 243 12.57 13.76 5.14
N GLN A 244 12.75 14.79 5.98
CA GLN A 244 11.69 15.74 6.31
C GLN A 244 11.19 16.49 5.07
N ALA A 245 12.07 16.86 4.13
CA ALA A 245 11.68 17.50 2.88
C ALA A 245 10.83 16.56 1.99
N VAL A 246 11.25 15.31 1.82
CA VAL A 246 10.47 14.28 1.10
C VAL A 246 9.10 14.08 1.77
N ARG A 247 9.08 13.98 3.10
CA ARG A 247 7.85 13.83 3.86
C ARG A 247 6.93 15.04 3.71
N LYS A 248 7.45 16.27 3.88
CA LYS A 248 6.68 17.52 3.69
C LYS A 248 6.10 17.61 2.29
N LEU A 249 6.88 17.30 1.25
CA LEU A 249 6.37 17.28 -0.13
C LEU A 249 5.21 16.30 -0.31
N LYS A 250 5.31 15.09 0.25
CA LYS A 250 4.23 14.09 0.24
C LYS A 250 3.01 14.60 1.01
N ASP A 251 3.21 15.09 2.22
CA ASP A 251 2.15 15.58 3.10
C ASP A 251 1.41 16.77 2.46
N GLU A 252 2.12 17.74 1.89
CA GLU A 252 1.55 18.89 1.17
C GLU A 252 0.70 18.44 -0.04
N TYR A 253 1.22 17.53 -0.86
CA TYR A 253 0.50 17.04 -2.04
C TYR A 253 -0.77 16.27 -1.66
N TYR A 254 -0.69 15.35 -0.69
CA TYR A 254 -1.84 14.57 -0.26
C TYR A 254 -2.84 15.41 0.55
N ALA A 255 -2.39 16.39 1.33
CA ALA A 255 -3.26 17.35 2.00
C ALA A 255 -4.02 18.20 0.99
N ALA A 256 -3.34 18.73 -0.03
CA ALA A 256 -4.00 19.49 -1.10
C ALA A 256 -4.98 18.63 -1.90
N LYS A 257 -4.62 17.37 -2.18
CA LYS A 257 -5.52 16.40 -2.85
C LYS A 257 -6.75 16.08 -2.00
N LYS A 258 -6.57 15.92 -0.68
CA LYS A 258 -7.67 15.68 0.26
C LYS A 258 -8.58 16.90 0.36
N ALA A 259 -8.02 18.11 0.50
CA ALA A 259 -8.78 19.35 0.54
C ALA A 259 -9.59 19.58 -0.74
N PHE A 260 -9.01 19.30 -1.91
CA PHE A 260 -9.72 19.34 -3.19
C PHE A 260 -10.89 18.35 -3.24
N GLY A 261 -10.66 17.11 -2.81
CA GLY A 261 -11.69 16.07 -2.78
C GLY A 261 -12.81 16.35 -1.77
N GLU A 262 -12.50 16.93 -0.62
CA GLU A 262 -13.48 17.38 0.38
C GLU A 262 -14.32 18.54 -0.16
N TYR A 263 -13.70 19.54 -0.76
CA TYR A 263 -14.40 20.63 -1.43
C TYR A 263 -15.36 20.13 -2.52
N GLU A 264 -14.92 19.19 -3.35
CA GLU A 264 -15.76 18.62 -4.41
C GLU A 264 -16.94 17.81 -3.82
N ARG A 265 -16.70 17.04 -2.75
CA ARG A 265 -17.74 16.30 -2.05
C ARG A 265 -18.77 17.24 -1.43
N GLU A 266 -18.34 18.31 -0.77
CA GLU A 266 -19.23 19.33 -0.21
C GLU A 266 -20.03 20.04 -1.30
N ALA A 267 -19.41 20.38 -2.42
CA ALA A 267 -20.10 21.00 -3.56
C ALA A 267 -21.19 20.06 -4.12
N ARG A 268 -20.88 18.77 -4.29
CA ARG A 268 -21.85 17.75 -4.71
C ARG A 268 -22.96 17.55 -3.68
N GLN A 269 -22.65 17.58 -2.39
CA GLN A 269 -23.64 17.50 -1.31
C GLN A 269 -24.58 18.70 -1.34
N LYS A 270 -24.07 19.93 -1.43
CA LYS A 270 -24.90 21.15 -1.56
C LYS A 270 -25.82 21.12 -2.77
N ILE A 271 -25.34 20.62 -3.92
CA ILE A 271 -26.17 20.44 -5.11
C ILE A 271 -27.26 19.39 -4.88
N ARG A 272 -26.92 18.24 -4.29
CA ARG A 272 -27.90 17.18 -3.98
C ARG A 272 -28.94 17.66 -2.97
N GLU A 273 -28.53 18.38 -1.94
CA GLU A 273 -29.44 18.97 -0.94
C GLU A 273 -30.37 20.01 -1.58
N ARG A 274 -29.85 20.88 -2.45
CA ARG A 274 -30.67 21.82 -3.21
C ARG A 274 -31.67 21.11 -4.11
N GLN A 275 -31.24 20.11 -4.88
CA GLN A 275 -32.13 19.33 -5.75
C GLN A 275 -33.17 18.56 -4.94
N LYS A 276 -32.78 18.00 -3.78
CA LYS A 276 -33.71 17.33 -2.89
C LYS A 276 -34.74 18.31 -2.33
N ALA A 277 -34.31 19.50 -1.89
CA ALA A 277 -35.21 20.54 -1.40
C ALA A 277 -36.14 21.09 -2.48
N GLU A 278 -35.65 21.26 -3.72
CA GLU A 278 -36.48 21.67 -4.87
C GLU A 278 -37.51 20.59 -5.23
N ARG A 279 -37.12 19.30 -5.22
CA ARG A 279 -38.04 18.17 -5.42
C ARG A 279 -39.08 18.10 -4.30
N GLU A 280 -38.67 18.19 -3.04
CA GLU A 280 -39.58 18.18 -1.90
C GLU A 280 -40.57 19.36 -1.93
N ARG A 281 -40.14 20.54 -2.41
CA ARG A 281 -41.04 21.68 -2.62
C ARG A 281 -42.02 21.43 -3.75
N TYR A 282 -41.54 20.94 -4.89
CA TYR A 282 -42.38 20.60 -6.04
C TYR A 282 -43.42 19.53 -5.68
N ASP A 283 -43.01 18.48 -4.98
CA ASP A 283 -43.89 17.41 -4.54
C ASP A 283 -44.93 17.94 -3.54
N LYS A 284 -44.54 18.82 -2.60
CA LYS A 284 -45.48 19.48 -1.68
C LYS A 284 -46.47 20.40 -2.41
N GLU A 285 -46.02 21.16 -3.40
CA GLU A 285 -46.89 22.03 -4.21
C GLU A 285 -47.89 21.20 -5.03
N LYS A 286 -47.42 20.14 -5.68
CA LYS A 286 -48.27 19.22 -6.44
C LYS A 286 -49.30 18.49 -5.57
N LYS A 287 -48.92 18.12 -4.34
CA LYS A 287 -49.85 17.55 -3.35
C LYS A 287 -50.93 18.56 -2.97
N LYS A 288 -50.55 19.80 -2.66
CA LYS A 288 -51.51 20.89 -2.37
C LYS A 288 -52.43 21.16 -3.54
N GLU A 289 -51.92 21.19 -4.76
CA GLU A 289 -52.73 21.39 -5.97
C GLU A 289 -53.74 20.26 -6.18
N ARG A 290 -53.34 18.99 -5.99
CA ARG A 290 -54.27 17.85 -6.06
C ARG A 290 -55.34 17.92 -4.98
N ALA A 291 -54.97 18.21 -3.73
CA ALA A 291 -55.92 18.37 -2.63
C ALA A 291 -56.90 19.52 -2.89
N GLN A 292 -56.40 20.66 -3.40
CA GLN A 292 -57.24 21.79 -3.80
C GLN A 292 -58.19 21.43 -4.93
N LYS A 293 -57.73 20.68 -5.94
CA LYS A 293 -58.57 20.23 -7.06
C LYS A 293 -59.68 19.29 -6.57
N MET A 294 -59.37 18.31 -5.71
CA MET A 294 -60.37 17.41 -5.12
C MET A 294 -61.41 18.18 -4.28
N LEU A 295 -60.97 19.20 -3.53
CA LEU A 295 -61.89 20.06 -2.79
C LEU A 295 -62.76 20.91 -3.71
N GLN A 296 -62.17 21.50 -4.76
CA GLN A 296 -62.90 22.30 -5.75
C GLN A 296 -63.96 21.47 -6.46
N GLU A 297 -63.61 20.30 -6.97
CA GLU A 297 -64.53 19.37 -7.63
C GLU A 297 -65.65 18.89 -6.68
N ALA A 298 -65.33 18.67 -5.40
CA ALA A 298 -66.34 18.32 -4.41
C ALA A 298 -67.22 19.51 -3.96
N SER A 299 -66.73 20.74 -4.13
CA SER A 299 -67.46 21.98 -3.80
C SER A 299 -68.42 22.42 -4.91
N ASP A 300 -68.31 21.84 -6.11
CA ASP A 300 -69.30 22.02 -7.16
C ASP A 300 -70.67 21.54 -6.66
N PRO A 301 -71.74 22.35 -6.79
CA PRO A 301 -73.05 21.97 -6.27
C PRO A 301 -73.51 20.60 -6.79
N ALA A 302 -74.01 19.76 -5.88
CA ALA A 302 -74.55 18.45 -6.22
C ALA A 302 -75.71 18.60 -7.21
N TYR A 303 -75.90 17.58 -8.04
CA TYR A 303 -76.95 17.53 -9.06
C TYR A 303 -76.88 18.63 -10.13
N LEU A 304 -75.73 19.29 -10.34
CA LEU A 304 -75.62 20.36 -11.34
C LEU A 304 -75.93 19.91 -12.76
N GLU A 305 -75.48 18.71 -13.16
CA GLU A 305 -75.78 18.17 -14.49
C GLU A 305 -77.25 17.78 -14.62
N GLU A 306 -77.80 17.16 -13.59
CA GLU A 306 -79.20 16.74 -13.47
C GLU A 306 -80.13 17.95 -13.53
N ILE A 307 -79.80 19.01 -12.79
CA ILE A 307 -80.56 20.27 -12.80
C ILE A 307 -80.41 20.97 -14.16
N ARG A 308 -79.23 20.99 -14.78
CA ARG A 308 -79.05 21.57 -16.13
C ARG A 308 -79.86 20.82 -17.18
N ARG A 309 -79.81 19.50 -17.19
CA ARG A 309 -80.58 18.64 -18.12
C ARG A 309 -82.07 18.74 -17.86
N ALA A 310 -82.52 18.73 -16.60
CA ALA A 310 -83.91 18.94 -16.24
C ALA A 310 -84.44 20.33 -16.66
N ASN A 311 -83.65 21.38 -16.49
CA ASN A 311 -83.99 22.72 -17.00
C ASN A 311 -84.02 22.76 -18.54
N SER A 312 -83.10 22.06 -19.21
CA SER A 312 -83.11 21.92 -20.67
C SER A 312 -84.38 21.19 -21.16
N LEU A 313 -84.79 20.13 -20.48
CA LEU A 313 -86.03 19.40 -20.75
C LEU A 313 -87.27 20.25 -20.49
N LEU A 314 -87.32 21.02 -19.39
CA LEU A 314 -88.41 21.95 -19.14
C LEU A 314 -88.47 23.06 -20.18
N HIS A 315 -87.32 23.56 -20.64
CA HIS A 315 -87.28 24.55 -21.72
C HIS A 315 -87.79 23.97 -23.06
N PHE A 316 -87.55 22.68 -23.30
CA PHE A 316 -88.04 21.98 -24.49
C PHE A 316 -89.55 21.65 -24.43
N PHE A 317 -90.03 21.13 -23.29
CA PHE A 317 -91.43 20.71 -23.12
C PHE A 317 -92.39 21.84 -22.76
N ASP A 318 -91.89 22.88 -22.08
CA ASP A 318 -92.66 24.04 -21.65
C ASP A 318 -91.87 25.35 -21.92
N PRO A 319 -91.75 25.75 -23.20
CA PRO A 319 -91.05 26.99 -23.58
C PRO A 319 -91.68 28.26 -22.98
N SER A 320 -92.92 28.16 -22.47
CA SER A 320 -93.67 29.28 -21.88
C SER A 320 -93.45 29.43 -20.37
N SER A 321 -92.96 28.40 -19.67
CA SER A 321 -92.72 28.44 -18.21
C SER A 321 -91.33 28.90 -17.80
N THR A 322 -90.43 29.10 -18.77
CA THR A 322 -89.11 29.66 -18.44
C THR A 322 -89.25 31.15 -18.12
N SER A 323 -89.14 31.49 -16.84
CA SER A 323 -88.68 32.82 -16.45
C SER A 323 -87.37 33.08 -17.19
N THR A 324 -87.42 33.95 -18.19
CA THR A 324 -86.22 34.49 -18.83
C THR A 324 -85.56 35.46 -17.87
N GLU A 325 -85.01 34.95 -16.76
CA GLU A 325 -83.82 35.57 -16.19
C GLU A 325 -82.67 35.19 -17.10
N LYS A 326 -82.62 35.86 -18.26
CA LYS A 326 -81.39 36.02 -19.01
C LYS A 326 -80.47 36.85 -18.13
N ALA A 327 -79.78 36.19 -17.20
CA ALA A 327 -78.58 36.72 -16.60
C ALA A 327 -77.71 37.21 -17.78
N PRO A 328 -77.34 38.49 -17.83
CA PRO A 328 -76.57 39.03 -18.94
C PRO A 328 -75.26 38.26 -19.05
N LEU A 329 -75.18 37.33 -20.00
CA LEU A 329 -73.92 36.81 -20.46
C LEU A 329 -73.20 38.00 -21.09
N LEU A 330 -72.05 38.34 -20.51
CA LEU A 330 -71.14 39.44 -20.88
C LEU A 330 -71.40 40.77 -20.14
N ALA A 331 -71.07 40.79 -18.85
CA ALA A 331 -70.40 41.98 -18.34
C ALA A 331 -69.02 42.04 -19.00
N ASP A 332 -68.72 43.16 -19.63
CA ASP A 332 -67.48 43.47 -20.33
C ASP A 332 -66.30 43.45 -19.33
N SER A 333 -65.83 42.26 -18.96
CA SER A 333 -64.60 42.10 -18.18
C SER A 333 -63.49 42.54 -19.11
N GLY A 334 -62.96 43.75 -18.92
CA GLY A 334 -61.93 44.43 -19.74
C GLY A 334 -60.61 43.68 -19.93
N LEU A 335 -60.70 42.44 -20.42
CA LEU A 335 -59.64 41.57 -20.91
C LEU A 335 -59.57 41.67 -22.44
N THR A 336 -59.84 42.86 -23.00
CA THR A 336 -59.29 43.19 -24.31
C THR A 336 -57.78 43.19 -24.17
N ALA A 337 -57.13 42.24 -24.84
CA ALA A 337 -55.69 42.04 -24.82
C ALA A 337 -54.95 43.35 -25.15
N GLN A 338 -54.39 44.00 -24.12
CA GLN A 338 -53.39 45.04 -24.35
C GLN A 338 -52.13 44.37 -24.88
N ALA A 339 -51.72 44.77 -26.09
CA ALA A 339 -50.46 44.36 -26.70
C ALA A 339 -49.27 44.89 -25.88
N SER A 340 -48.87 44.13 -24.86
CA SER A 340 -47.72 44.47 -24.05
C SER A 340 -46.43 43.98 -24.72
N ARG A 341 -45.50 44.92 -24.92
CA ARG A 341 -44.05 44.79 -25.16
C ARG A 341 -43.60 44.48 -26.60
N LYS A 342 -43.18 45.53 -27.32
CA LYS A 342 -42.14 45.41 -28.35
C LYS A 342 -40.83 45.03 -27.66
N VAL A 343 -40.22 43.93 -28.09
CA VAL A 343 -38.87 43.54 -27.69
C VAL A 343 -37.89 44.46 -28.44
N ASP A 344 -37.02 45.15 -27.70
CA ASP A 344 -35.92 45.93 -28.24
C ASP A 344 -34.83 44.97 -28.75
N ASP A 345 -34.68 44.89 -30.08
CA ASP A 345 -33.84 43.92 -30.80
C ASP A 345 -32.38 44.40 -30.96
N SER A 346 -31.94 45.39 -30.20
CA SER A 346 -30.68 46.11 -30.44
C SER A 346 -29.41 45.45 -29.84
N GLY A 347 -29.47 44.20 -29.33
CA GLY A 347 -28.36 43.59 -28.57
C GLY A 347 -28.08 42.09 -28.72
N LEU A 348 -28.75 41.35 -29.62
CA LEU A 348 -28.56 39.90 -29.75
C LEU A 348 -27.73 39.52 -31.00
N LYS A 349 -26.50 39.02 -30.80
CA LYS A 349 -25.70 38.32 -31.82
C LYS A 349 -26.01 36.81 -31.77
N GLY A 350 -26.90 36.34 -32.65
CA GLY A 350 -27.25 34.93 -32.86
C GLY A 350 -28.48 34.77 -33.75
N THR A 351 -28.67 33.60 -34.39
CA THR A 351 -29.80 33.32 -35.29
C THR A 351 -31.15 33.50 -34.59
N LYS A 352 -31.96 34.44 -35.11
CA LYS A 352 -33.29 34.82 -34.63
C LYS A 352 -34.29 33.68 -34.83
N LEU A 353 -34.97 33.25 -33.76
CA LEU A 353 -36.12 32.36 -33.85
C LEU A 353 -37.33 33.20 -34.25
N VAL A 354 -37.79 33.03 -35.49
CA VAL A 354 -38.94 33.76 -36.04
C VAL A 354 -40.24 33.32 -35.34
N ARG A 355 -41.15 34.29 -35.15
CA ARG A 355 -42.46 34.12 -34.56
C ARG A 355 -43.29 33.11 -35.37
N LYS A 356 -44.19 32.40 -34.69
CA LYS A 356 -44.95 31.26 -35.23
C LYS A 356 -45.83 31.59 -36.45
N GLU A 357 -46.09 32.87 -36.71
CA GLU A 357 -46.92 33.36 -37.81
C GLU A 357 -46.14 33.45 -39.15
N ASP A 358 -44.81 33.59 -39.12
CA ASP A 358 -43.94 33.71 -40.31
C ASP A 358 -43.15 32.42 -40.61
N ARG A 359 -43.58 31.28 -40.04
CA ARG A 359 -42.99 29.98 -40.34
C ARG A 359 -43.87 29.32 -41.39
N ASP A 360 -43.58 29.62 -42.65
CA ASP A 360 -44.30 29.08 -43.81
C ASP A 360 -44.47 27.55 -43.70
N ASP A 361 -45.73 27.14 -43.81
CA ASP A 361 -46.28 25.81 -43.69
C ASP A 361 -45.85 24.88 -44.84
N ASP A 362 -44.62 24.38 -44.81
CA ASP A 362 -44.09 23.51 -45.88
C ASP A 362 -43.83 22.05 -45.44
N PHE A 363 -44.50 21.56 -44.39
CA PHE A 363 -44.27 20.19 -43.90
C PHE A 363 -45.48 19.24 -43.78
N PHE A 364 -46.67 19.58 -44.27
CA PHE A 364 -47.76 18.59 -44.29
C PHE A 364 -48.67 18.69 -45.53
N PRO A 365 -48.65 17.70 -46.45
CA PRO A 365 -49.65 17.63 -47.51
C PRO A 365 -50.98 17.10 -46.93
N ALA A 366 -51.91 18.01 -46.62
CA ALA A 366 -53.27 17.66 -46.26
C ALA A 366 -54.09 17.28 -47.50
N VAL A 367 -54.38 15.97 -47.64
CA VAL A 367 -55.25 15.42 -48.67
C VAL A 367 -56.71 15.79 -48.39
N LYS A 368 -57.28 16.67 -49.22
CA LYS A 368 -58.73 16.95 -49.27
C LYS A 368 -59.45 15.88 -50.10
N LYS A 369 -60.41 15.17 -49.49
CA LYS A 369 -61.44 14.39 -50.20
C LYS A 369 -62.83 14.82 -49.76
N GLY A 370 -63.48 15.65 -50.58
CA GLY A 370 -64.87 16.01 -50.40
C GLY A 370 -65.81 14.88 -50.84
N LYS A 371 -66.94 14.74 -50.15
CA LYS A 371 -68.16 14.17 -50.76
C LYS A 371 -69.41 14.89 -50.26
N LYS A 372 -70.20 15.23 -51.26
CA LYS A 372 -71.32 16.15 -51.32
C LYS A 372 -72.61 15.44 -50.90
N GLY A 373 -73.31 16.03 -49.92
CA GLY A 373 -74.76 16.22 -49.84
C GLY A 373 -75.73 15.02 -49.89
N LYS A 374 -76.68 15.03 -48.95
CA LYS A 374 -78.11 15.03 -49.32
C LYS A 374 -78.94 15.64 -48.19
N LYS A 375 -79.59 16.77 -48.48
CA LYS A 375 -80.70 17.31 -47.67
C LYS A 375 -81.89 16.39 -47.87
N SER A 376 -82.42 15.82 -46.79
CA SER A 376 -83.76 15.25 -46.75
C SER A 376 -84.66 16.25 -46.03
N ALA A 377 -85.63 16.80 -46.76
CA ALA A 377 -86.75 17.53 -46.20
C ALA A 377 -87.59 16.61 -45.30
N PRO A 378 -88.24 17.16 -44.26
CA PRO A 378 -88.90 16.37 -43.22
C PRO A 378 -90.21 15.80 -43.76
N VAL A 379 -90.41 14.50 -43.58
CA VAL A 379 -91.73 13.89 -43.69
C VAL A 379 -92.39 14.10 -42.33
N GLU A 380 -93.44 14.92 -42.31
CA GLU A 380 -94.40 14.95 -41.22
C GLU A 380 -94.96 13.54 -41.02
N LYS A 381 -94.43 12.84 -40.03
CA LYS A 381 -95.17 11.79 -39.35
C LYS A 381 -95.71 12.44 -38.09
N SER A 382 -97.02 12.34 -37.94
CA SER A 382 -97.83 12.69 -36.78
C SER A 382 -97.47 11.84 -35.54
N GLY A 383 -96.20 11.85 -35.18
CA GLY A 383 -95.64 11.36 -33.93
C GLY A 383 -94.84 12.49 -33.30
N PHE A 384 -94.92 12.61 -31.99
CA PHE A 384 -94.24 13.67 -31.24
C PHE A 384 -92.72 13.67 -31.54
N ASN A 385 -92.19 14.75 -32.13
CA ASN A 385 -90.79 14.83 -32.56
C ASN A 385 -89.89 15.28 -31.40
N CYS A 386 -89.27 14.32 -30.71
CA CYS A 386 -88.32 14.54 -29.62
C CYS A 386 -86.88 14.44 -30.15
N PRO A 387 -86.03 15.48 -30.04
CA PRO A 387 -84.61 15.42 -30.42
C PRO A 387 -83.88 14.31 -29.64
N PRO A 388 -82.89 13.62 -30.23
CA PRO A 388 -82.13 12.57 -29.54
C PRO A 388 -81.55 13.01 -28.19
N SER A 389 -81.10 14.26 -28.07
CA SER A 389 -80.61 14.82 -26.81
C SER A 389 -81.68 14.89 -25.71
N VAL A 390 -82.93 15.17 -26.08
CA VAL A 390 -84.07 15.22 -25.14
C VAL A 390 -84.47 13.80 -24.74
N ILE A 391 -84.34 12.82 -25.66
CA ILE A 391 -84.53 11.40 -25.35
C ILE A 391 -83.45 10.91 -24.39
N ASP A 392 -82.19 11.27 -24.62
CA ASP A 392 -81.06 10.93 -23.76
C ASP A 392 -81.18 11.59 -22.38
N ASP A 393 -81.59 12.86 -22.31
CA ASP A 393 -81.83 13.57 -21.06
C ASP A 393 -83.05 12.98 -20.30
N CYS A 394 -84.13 12.61 -20.99
CA CYS A 394 -85.26 11.89 -20.41
C CYS A 394 -84.83 10.53 -19.84
N GLY A 395 -84.03 9.77 -20.60
CA GLY A 395 -83.46 8.49 -20.17
C GLY A 395 -82.52 8.64 -18.97
N PHE A 396 -81.66 9.66 -18.96
CA PHE A 396 -80.74 9.96 -17.86
C PHE A 396 -81.50 10.29 -16.57
N LEU A 397 -82.60 11.03 -16.66
CA LEU A 397 -83.45 11.32 -15.49
C LEU A 397 -84.43 10.19 -15.16
N GLY A 398 -84.45 9.07 -15.90
CA GLY A 398 -85.37 7.95 -15.68
C GLY A 398 -86.84 8.35 -15.87
N ILE A 399 -87.12 9.13 -16.91
CA ILE A 399 -88.46 9.52 -17.34
C ILE A 399 -88.68 8.97 -18.75
N ASP A 400 -89.76 8.23 -18.96
CA ASP A 400 -90.06 7.71 -20.29
C ASP A 400 -90.29 8.87 -21.28
N PRO A 401 -89.67 8.83 -22.47
CA PRO A 401 -89.84 9.89 -23.45
C PRO A 401 -91.30 9.94 -23.91
N PRO A 402 -91.87 11.14 -24.13
CA PRO A 402 -93.25 11.27 -24.55
C PRO A 402 -93.46 10.62 -25.92
N MET A 403 -94.31 9.59 -25.97
CA MET A 403 -94.73 8.98 -27.22
C MET A 403 -95.84 9.78 -27.90
N SER A 404 -96.55 10.63 -27.15
CA SER A 404 -97.60 11.51 -27.66
C SER A 404 -97.60 12.89 -26.99
N ALA A 405 -98.20 13.89 -27.64
CA ALA A 405 -98.34 15.23 -27.08
C ALA A 405 -99.20 15.28 -25.78
N ALA A 406 -100.02 14.25 -25.54
CA ALA A 406 -100.83 14.13 -24.33
C ALA A 406 -100.00 13.74 -23.09
N ASP A 407 -98.82 13.14 -23.28
CA ASP A 407 -97.95 12.69 -22.18
C ASP A 407 -97.02 13.82 -21.67
N VAL A 408 -96.92 14.91 -22.43
CA VAL A 408 -96.03 16.04 -22.14
C VAL A 408 -96.36 16.73 -20.81
N PRO A 409 -97.62 17.03 -20.45
CA PRO A 409 -97.94 17.64 -19.14
C PRO A 409 -97.55 16.73 -17.96
N ALA A 410 -97.80 15.42 -18.06
CA ALA A 410 -97.43 14.46 -17.04
C ALA A 410 -95.90 14.32 -16.88
N ILE A 411 -95.15 14.48 -17.97
CA ILE A 411 -93.68 14.50 -17.95
C ILE A 411 -93.16 15.80 -17.35
N ILE A 412 -93.76 16.95 -17.67
CA ILE A 412 -93.39 18.26 -17.08
C ILE A 412 -93.56 18.22 -15.55
N GLU A 413 -94.66 17.66 -15.04
CA GLU A 413 -94.87 17.50 -13.60
C GLU A 413 -93.82 16.59 -12.96
N LYS A 414 -93.47 15.48 -13.61
CA LYS A 414 -92.40 14.57 -13.15
C LYS A 414 -91.02 15.24 -13.18
N VAL A 415 -90.72 16.06 -14.19
CA VAL A 415 -89.46 16.81 -14.28
C VAL A 415 -89.41 17.91 -13.21
N LYS A 416 -90.50 18.66 -13.00
CA LYS A 416 -90.61 19.69 -11.94
C LYS A 416 -90.46 19.07 -10.56
N ALA A 417 -91.13 17.95 -10.28
CA ALA A 417 -91.02 17.22 -9.01
C ALA A 417 -89.58 16.74 -8.73
N LYS A 418 -88.89 16.19 -9.74
CA LYS A 418 -87.48 15.78 -9.59
C LYS A 418 -86.55 16.99 -9.44
N LEU A 419 -86.82 18.08 -10.14
CA LEU A 419 -86.07 19.33 -10.03
C LEU A 419 -86.20 19.97 -8.65
N ASP A 420 -87.38 19.98 -8.06
CA ASP A 420 -87.61 20.48 -6.69
C ASP A 420 -86.95 19.57 -5.64
N HIS A 421 -86.99 18.26 -5.84
CA HIS A 421 -86.24 17.29 -5.04
C HIS A 421 -84.72 17.56 -5.13
N TRP A 422 -84.15 17.70 -6.33
CA TRP A 422 -82.73 17.99 -6.49
C TRP A 422 -82.34 19.36 -5.93
N LYS A 423 -83.15 20.40 -6.07
CA LYS A 423 -82.86 21.72 -5.49
C LYS A 423 -82.91 21.73 -3.96
N SER A 424 -83.84 20.99 -3.36
CA SER A 424 -83.94 20.89 -1.90
C SER A 424 -82.82 20.03 -1.31
N ASP A 425 -82.47 18.92 -1.97
CA ASP A 425 -81.40 18.03 -1.53
C ASP A 425 -79.99 18.49 -1.94
N GLN A 426 -79.87 19.44 -2.88
CA GLN A 426 -78.59 19.93 -3.41
C GLN A 426 -77.65 20.39 -2.29
N GLN A 427 -78.14 21.16 -1.32
CA GLN A 427 -77.29 21.65 -0.23
C GLN A 427 -76.80 20.51 0.66
N ALA A 428 -77.67 19.56 1.01
CA ALA A 428 -77.35 18.42 1.86
C ALA A 428 -76.36 17.46 1.19
N GLU A 429 -76.55 17.18 -0.10
CA GLU A 429 -75.66 16.29 -0.86
C GLU A 429 -74.33 16.97 -1.22
N THR A 430 -74.31 18.28 -1.47
CA THR A 430 -73.04 19.03 -1.63
C THR A 430 -72.23 18.97 -0.34
N GLN A 431 -72.86 19.16 0.83
CA GLN A 431 -72.18 19.02 2.11
C GLN A 431 -71.63 17.60 2.32
N ARG A 432 -72.41 16.56 2.01
CA ARG A 432 -71.96 15.16 2.07
C ARG A 432 -70.80 14.87 1.12
N ASN A 433 -70.81 15.43 -0.09
CA ASN A 433 -69.72 15.27 -1.06
C ASN A 433 -68.45 15.99 -0.60
N VAL A 434 -68.58 17.22 -0.08
CA VAL A 434 -67.46 17.95 0.53
C VAL A 434 -66.90 17.19 1.74
N GLU A 435 -67.74 16.61 2.59
CA GLU A 435 -67.28 15.79 3.72
C GLU A 435 -66.59 14.50 3.28
N LYS A 436 -67.13 13.81 2.26
CA LYS A 436 -66.48 12.62 1.67
C LYS A 436 -65.13 12.97 1.07
N ALA A 437 -65.04 14.07 0.30
CA ALA A 437 -63.79 14.53 -0.28
C ALA A 437 -62.78 14.96 0.77
N LYS A 438 -63.21 15.62 1.86
CA LYS A 438 -62.33 15.93 3.00
C LYS A 438 -61.79 14.66 3.66
N LYS A 439 -62.64 13.65 3.88
CA LYS A 439 -62.21 12.34 4.42
C LYS A 439 -61.29 11.59 3.48
N GLU A 440 -61.51 11.69 2.18
CA GLU A 440 -60.66 11.07 1.16
C GLU A 440 -59.30 11.78 1.06
N ILE A 441 -59.27 13.12 1.13
CA ILE A 441 -58.02 13.90 1.25
C ILE A 441 -57.27 13.52 2.53
N GLU A 442 -57.95 13.42 3.68
CA GLU A 442 -57.33 13.00 4.94
C GLU A 442 -56.77 11.57 4.85
N LYS A 443 -57.50 10.66 4.19
CA LYS A 443 -57.04 9.29 3.94
C LYS A 443 -55.84 9.25 2.99
N LEU A 444 -55.83 10.03 1.91
CA LEU A 444 -54.71 10.13 0.98
C LEU A 444 -53.49 10.78 1.63
N GLU A 445 -53.69 11.80 2.47
CA GLU A 445 -52.62 12.40 3.27
C GLU A 445 -52.06 11.41 4.31
N ALA A 446 -52.90 10.56 4.91
CA ALA A 446 -52.48 9.52 5.85
C ALA A 446 -51.76 8.35 5.16
N GLU A 447 -52.24 7.87 4.02
CA GLU A 447 -51.59 6.82 3.22
C GLU A 447 -50.24 7.32 2.66
N GLU A 448 -50.17 8.55 2.16
CA GLU A 448 -48.90 9.14 1.71
C GLU A 448 -47.96 9.44 2.88
N ALA A 449 -48.45 9.80 4.07
CA ALA A 449 -47.62 9.93 5.26
C ALA A 449 -47.04 8.58 5.71
N ALA A 450 -47.81 7.49 5.57
CA ALA A 450 -47.32 6.12 5.82
C ALA A 450 -46.29 5.66 4.77
N GLU A 451 -46.45 6.08 3.51
CA GLU A 451 -45.51 5.81 2.42
C GLU A 451 -44.19 6.61 2.56
N VAL A 452 -44.25 7.88 2.99
CA VAL A 452 -43.08 8.72 3.30
C VAL A 452 -42.35 8.26 4.58
N SER A 453 -43.07 7.67 5.55
CA SER A 453 -42.50 7.10 6.78
C SER A 453 -41.80 5.75 6.55
N GLY A 454 -41.71 5.25 5.32
CA GLY A 454 -40.93 4.05 5.01
C GLY A 454 -41.47 2.78 5.67
N THR A 455 -42.79 2.64 5.77
CA THR A 455 -43.43 1.38 6.18
C THR A 455 -44.11 0.68 5.01
N VAL A 456 -43.42 0.63 3.86
CA VAL A 456 -43.76 -0.29 2.78
C VAL A 456 -42.53 -1.14 2.48
N THR A 457 -42.42 -2.27 3.18
CA THR A 457 -41.67 -3.42 2.70
C THR A 457 -42.45 -4.03 1.52
N PRO A 458 -41.85 -4.16 0.32
CA PRO A 458 -42.47 -4.88 -0.78
C PRO A 458 -42.40 -6.38 -0.47
N ASN A 459 -43.56 -7.01 -0.41
CA ASN A 459 -43.64 -8.47 -0.36
C ASN A 459 -43.34 -9.01 -1.76
N GLY A 460 -42.23 -9.74 -1.94
CA GLY A 460 -41.81 -10.23 -3.25
C GLY A 460 -40.46 -10.96 -3.28
N VAL A 461 -40.42 -12.12 -2.63
CA VAL A 461 -39.50 -13.27 -2.79
C VAL A 461 -38.63 -13.27 -4.07
N ASN A 462 -37.30 -13.18 -3.92
CA ASN A 462 -36.33 -14.21 -4.40
C ASN A 462 -34.86 -13.86 -4.08
N GLY A 463 -34.19 -14.78 -3.37
CA GLY A 463 -32.77 -15.16 -3.38
C GLY A 463 -31.65 -14.10 -3.39
N ASP A 464 -30.80 -14.10 -2.36
CA ASP A 464 -29.45 -14.69 -2.47
C ASP A 464 -28.78 -14.84 -1.08
N LYS A 465 -27.96 -15.89 -0.98
CA LYS A 465 -27.24 -16.36 0.21
C LYS A 465 -26.09 -15.42 0.60
N GLY A 466 -25.89 -15.23 1.90
CA GLY A 466 -24.59 -14.83 2.44
C GLY A 466 -24.68 -14.26 3.85
N ASP A 467 -23.79 -14.71 4.73
CA ASP A 467 -23.51 -14.12 6.04
C ASP A 467 -24.59 -14.15 7.14
N SER A 468 -24.80 -15.35 7.70
CA SER A 468 -25.26 -15.50 9.09
C SER A 468 -24.49 -16.60 9.84
N LYS A 469 -23.14 -16.63 9.68
CA LYS A 469 -22.27 -17.59 10.40
C LYS A 469 -21.12 -16.93 11.18
N VAL A 470 -21.27 -15.66 11.57
CA VAL A 470 -20.24 -14.96 12.38
C VAL A 470 -20.77 -14.48 13.73
N GLU A 471 -22.08 -14.32 13.92
CA GLU A 471 -22.63 -13.84 15.21
C GLU A 471 -23.01 -14.96 16.20
N ALA A 472 -23.23 -16.20 15.73
CA ALA A 472 -23.55 -17.33 16.60
C ALA A 472 -22.32 -17.94 17.32
N VAL A 473 -21.08 -17.64 16.88
CA VAL A 473 -19.85 -18.15 17.55
C VAL A 473 -19.40 -17.22 18.68
N THR A 474 -19.92 -15.99 18.73
CA THR A 474 -19.56 -14.99 19.76
C THR A 474 -20.46 -15.00 20.99
N SER A 475 -21.64 -15.63 20.93
CA SER A 475 -22.54 -15.80 22.08
C SER A 475 -22.17 -17.03 22.93
N ASP A 476 -21.77 -18.13 22.31
CA ASP A 476 -21.49 -19.40 23.02
C ASP A 476 -20.18 -19.37 23.83
N LEU A 477 -19.28 -18.42 23.57
CA LEU A 477 -18.05 -18.22 24.34
C LEU A 477 -18.22 -17.30 25.56
N LYS A 478 -19.39 -16.66 25.73
CA LYS A 478 -19.66 -15.77 26.88
C LYS A 478 -20.49 -16.42 27.99
N GLU A 479 -21.22 -17.50 27.69
CA GLU A 479 -21.96 -18.25 28.72
C GLU A 479 -21.15 -19.41 29.35
N ALA A 480 -20.05 -19.85 28.72
CA ALA A 480 -19.21 -20.93 29.27
C ALA A 480 -18.17 -20.49 30.32
N SER A 481 -18.06 -19.20 30.67
CA SER A 481 -16.99 -18.70 31.57
C SER A 481 -17.48 -18.26 32.97
N LEU A 482 -18.75 -18.43 33.32
CA LEU A 482 -19.32 -17.89 34.57
C LEU A 482 -19.99 -18.90 35.52
N GLU A 483 -20.04 -20.20 35.20
CA GLU A 483 -20.72 -21.20 36.07
C GLU A 483 -19.82 -22.21 36.81
N GLU A 484 -18.49 -22.12 36.73
CA GLU A 484 -17.60 -23.02 37.49
C GLU A 484 -16.72 -22.26 38.48
N LYS A 485 -17.34 -21.55 39.44
CA LYS A 485 -16.64 -21.04 40.64
C LYS A 485 -17.52 -20.57 41.81
N THR A 486 -18.57 -21.30 42.17
CA THR A 486 -19.18 -21.20 43.52
C THR A 486 -20.01 -22.44 43.83
N GLU A 487 -19.40 -23.45 44.46
CA GLU A 487 -19.78 -24.08 45.75
C GLU A 487 -18.84 -25.24 46.09
#